data_AF-A0AAP5Y8S7-F1
#
_entry.id   AF-A0AAP5Y8S7-F1
#
_cell.length_a   1.000
_cell.length_b   1.000
_cell.length_c   1.000
_cell.angle_alpha   90.00
_cell.angle_beta   90.00
_cell.angle_gamma   90.00
#
_symmetry.space_group_name_H-M   'P 1'
#
loop_
_entity.id
_entity.type
_entity.pdbx_description
1 polymer ?
#
loop_
_entity_poly.entity_id
_entity_poly.type
_entity_poly.pdbx_seq_one_letter_code
_entity_poly.pdbx_strand_id
1 'polypeptide(L)'
;MKSAIRLSLKVILFSITVIVSIIGGQISQHLAHIKDSRMHTIDTWNRQHPENLHVSRTFINECLNRKMVKDTSSDEPFFVKEVYGLYECGIEVGADDLVEKIKESDNSLSTFAWPLSALT
;
A
#
# COMPACT_ATOMS: atom_id res chain seq x y z
N MET A 1 21.23 -41.38 14.57
CA MET A 1 21.69 -40.08 14.05
C MET A 1 21.02 -39.66 12.72
N LYS A 2 21.04 -40.46 11.64
CA LYS A 2 20.44 -40.08 10.33
C LYS A 2 18.93 -39.74 10.37
N SER A 3 18.16 -40.39 11.24
CA SER A 3 16.71 -40.13 11.41
C SER A 3 16.43 -38.79 12.10
N ALA A 4 17.20 -38.45 13.14
CA ALA A 4 17.08 -37.18 13.85
C ALA A 4 17.39 -35.98 12.93
N ILE A 5 18.43 -36.08 12.09
CA ILE A 5 18.78 -35.04 11.11
C ILE A 5 17.65 -34.84 10.09
N ARG A 6 17.04 -35.92 9.58
CA ARG A 6 15.89 -35.83 8.66
C ARG A 6 14.64 -35.23 9.32
N LEU A 7 14.43 -35.51 10.61
CA LEU A 7 13.31 -34.95 11.38
C LEU A 7 13.50 -33.45 11.60
N SER A 8 14.69 -33.03 12.03
CA SER A 8 15.04 -31.61 12.20
C SER A 8 14.91 -30.84 10.88
N LEU A 9 15.34 -31.42 9.76
CA LEU A 9 15.20 -30.80 8.44
C LEU A 9 13.73 -30.57 8.06
N LYS A 10 12.86 -31.56 8.34
CA LYS A 10 11.42 -31.43 8.08
C LYS A 10 10.76 -30.35 8.93
N VAL A 11 11.15 -30.23 10.20
CA VAL A 11 10.64 -29.19 11.11
C VAL A 11 11.05 -27.81 10.60
N ILE A 12 12.32 -27.62 10.23
CA ILE A 12 12.80 -26.35 9.67
C ILE A 12 12.03 -25.98 8.39
N LEU A 13 11.82 -26.95 7.50
CA LEU A 13 11.12 -26.71 6.24
C LEU A 13 9.64 -26.35 6.45
N PHE A 14 8.99 -27.00 7.42
CA PHE A 14 7.63 -26.66 7.84
C PHE A 14 7.57 -25.25 8.46
N SER A 15 8.51 -24.91 9.34
CA SER A 15 8.60 -23.56 9.92
C SER A 15 8.79 -22.48 8.87
N ILE A 16 9.65 -22.69 7.87
CA ILE A 16 9.83 -21.76 6.75
C ILE A 16 8.51 -21.56 5.99
N THR A 17 7.78 -22.64 5.73
CA THR A 17 6.50 -22.57 5.00
C THR A 17 5.46 -21.75 5.77
N VAL A 18 5.40 -21.92 7.10
CA VAL A 18 4.52 -21.14 7.97
C VAL A 18 4.91 -19.66 7.97
N ILE A 19 6.21 -19.34 8.06
CA ILE A 19 6.71 -17.96 8.05
C ILE A 19 6.36 -17.26 6.74
N VAL A 20 6.58 -17.92 5.58
CA VAL A 20 6.23 -17.36 4.27
C VAL A 20 4.73 -17.06 4.17
N SER A 21 3.87 -17.93 4.72
CA SER A 21 2.42 -17.73 4.71
C SER A 21 2.00 -16.53 5.58
N ILE A 22 2.66 -16.34 6.74
CA ILE A 22 2.43 -15.19 7.62
C ILE A 22 2.85 -13.89 6.93
N ILE A 23 4.02 -13.86 6.31
CA ILE A 23 4.52 -12.68 5.59
C ILE A 23 3.56 -12.31 4.45
N GLY A 24 3.12 -13.28 3.65
CA GLY A 24 2.13 -13.04 2.58
C GLY A 24 0.82 -12.45 3.10
N GLY A 25 0.33 -12.95 4.24
CA GLY A 25 -0.84 -12.41 4.93
C GLY A 25 -0.64 -10.96 5.39
N GLN A 26 0.52 -10.65 5.98
CA GLN A 26 0.84 -9.30 6.42
C GLN A 26 0.95 -8.30 5.26
N ILE A 27 1.49 -8.71 4.11
CA ILE A 27 1.56 -7.86 2.91
C ILE A 27 0.15 -7.50 2.44
N SER A 28 -0.76 -8.49 2.38
CA SER A 28 -2.13 -8.26 1.93
C SER A 28 -2.90 -7.31 2.89
N GLN A 29 -2.69 -7.48 4.20
CA GLN A 29 -3.28 -6.61 5.22
C GLN A 29 -2.72 -5.19 5.15
N HIS A 30 -1.42 -5.04 4.90
CA HIS A 30 -0.78 -3.75 4.76
C HIS A 30 -1.33 -2.97 3.54
N LEU A 31 -1.49 -3.64 2.39
CA LEU A 31 -2.09 -3.03 1.20
C LEU A 31 -3.55 -2.60 1.44
N ALA A 32 -4.33 -3.44 2.13
CA ALA A 32 -5.70 -3.10 2.51
C ALA A 32 -5.73 -1.86 3.43
N HIS A 33 -4.83 -1.80 4.41
CA HIS A 33 -4.73 -0.68 5.35
C HIS A 33 -4.39 0.65 4.66
N ILE A 34 -3.47 0.66 3.70
CA ILE A 34 -3.14 1.86 2.92
C ILE A 34 -4.37 2.33 2.13
N LYS A 35 -5.08 1.40 1.48
CA LYS A 35 -6.30 1.72 0.74
C LYS A 35 -7.38 2.32 1.63
N ASP A 36 -7.61 1.71 2.80
CA ASP A 36 -8.62 2.17 3.75
C ASP A 36 -8.26 3.54 4.33
N SER A 37 -6.99 3.78 4.65
CA SER A 37 -6.51 5.09 5.14
C SER A 37 -6.70 6.20 4.10
N ARG A 38 -6.40 5.93 2.83
CA ARG A 38 -6.65 6.88 1.72
C ARG A 38 -8.13 7.15 1.54
N MET A 39 -8.98 6.12 1.60
CA MET A 39 -10.43 6.29 1.50
C MET A 39 -11.00 7.09 2.68
N HIS A 40 -10.50 6.86 3.90
CA HIS A 40 -10.87 7.64 5.08
C HIS A 40 -10.47 9.11 4.94
N THR A 41 -9.29 9.38 4.38
CA THR A 41 -8.82 10.74 4.09
C THR A 41 -9.75 11.43 3.08
N ILE A 42 -10.16 10.72 2.03
CA ILE A 42 -11.12 11.23 1.05
C ILE A 42 -12.49 11.50 1.67
N ASP A 43 -13.02 10.61 2.51
CA ASP A 43 -14.30 10.83 3.20
C ASP A 43 -14.24 12.08 4.10
N THR A 44 -13.13 12.25 4.82
CA THR A 44 -12.91 13.41 5.69
C THR A 44 -12.86 14.70 4.87
N TRP A 45 -12.12 14.70 3.76
CA TRP A 45 -12.03 15.86 2.87
C TRP A 45 -13.39 16.19 2.22
N ASN A 46 -14.15 15.18 1.80
CA ASN A 46 -15.49 15.35 1.24
C ASN A 46 -16.47 16.01 2.21
N ARG A 47 -16.37 15.73 3.51
CA ARG A 47 -17.19 16.39 4.54
C ARG A 47 -16.83 17.86 4.70
N GLN A 48 -15.58 18.22 4.43
CA GLN A 48 -15.06 19.59 4.53
C GLN A 48 -15.34 20.41 3.25
N HIS A 49 -15.40 19.75 2.08
CA HIS A 49 -15.61 20.35 0.77
C HIS A 49 -16.80 19.72 0.02
N PRO A 50 -18.04 19.85 0.54
CA PRO A 50 -19.22 19.24 -0.08
C PRO A 50 -19.53 19.75 -1.49
N GLU A 51 -19.04 20.93 -1.87
CA GLU A 51 -19.14 21.50 -3.21
C GLU A 51 -18.22 20.81 -4.24
N ASN A 52 -17.16 20.14 -3.77
CA ASN A 52 -16.13 19.55 -4.62
C ASN A 52 -16.16 18.02 -4.66
N LEU A 53 -17.29 17.40 -4.30
CA LEU A 53 -17.47 15.92 -4.35
C LEU A 53 -17.21 15.31 -5.73
N HIS A 54 -17.34 16.09 -6.80
CA HIS A 54 -16.99 15.63 -8.14
C HIS A 54 -15.48 15.36 -8.28
N VAL A 55 -14.63 16.22 -7.69
CA VAL A 55 -13.17 16.10 -7.73
C VAL A 55 -12.71 14.81 -7.07
N SER A 56 -13.23 14.51 -5.88
CA SER A 56 -12.88 13.26 -5.18
C SER A 56 -13.39 12.01 -5.90
N ARG A 57 -14.56 12.07 -6.54
CA ARG A 57 -15.08 10.96 -7.34
C ARG A 57 -14.21 10.71 -8.58
N THR A 58 -13.80 11.78 -9.28
CA THR A 58 -12.89 11.69 -10.43
C THR A 58 -11.54 11.13 -10.00
N PHE A 59 -10.98 11.60 -8.88
CA PHE A 59 -9.76 11.05 -8.31
C PHE A 59 -9.89 9.55 -7.97
N ILE A 60 -10.99 9.13 -7.35
CA ILE A 60 -11.23 7.71 -7.02
C ILE A 60 -11.24 6.84 -8.28
N ASN A 61 -11.93 7.29 -9.33
CA ASN A 61 -12.12 6.50 -10.54
C ASN A 61 -10.87 6.48 -11.41
N GLU A 62 -10.26 7.63 -11.65
CA GLU A 62 -9.16 7.81 -12.59
C GLU A 62 -7.79 7.50 -11.97
N CYS A 63 -7.63 7.66 -10.66
CA CYS A 63 -6.31 7.51 -10.01
C CYS A 63 -6.24 6.33 -9.04
N LEU A 64 -7.24 6.12 -8.17
CA LEU A 64 -7.23 5.05 -7.17
C LEU A 64 -7.66 3.68 -7.72
N ASN A 65 -8.64 3.66 -8.64
CA ASN A 65 -9.20 2.42 -9.19
C ASN A 65 -8.62 2.06 -10.57
N ARG A 66 -7.74 2.89 -11.13
CA ARG A 66 -7.10 2.60 -12.41
C ARG A 66 -6.23 1.37 -12.27
N LYS A 67 -6.69 0.25 -12.84
CA LYS A 67 -5.86 -0.94 -13.04
C LYS A 67 -4.69 -0.53 -13.92
N MET A 68 -3.50 -0.38 -13.34
CA MET A 68 -2.30 -0.02 -14.07
C MET A 68 -2.08 -1.01 -15.22
N VAL A 69 -2.14 -0.48 -16.45
CA VAL A 69 -1.49 -1.10 -17.60
C VAL A 69 0.00 -1.11 -17.27
N LYS A 70 0.53 -2.32 -17.11
CA LYS A 70 1.87 -2.58 -16.58
C LYS A 70 2.93 -2.06 -17.55
N ASP A 71 3.44 -0.85 -17.33
CA ASP A 71 4.67 -0.39 -17.99
C ASP A 71 5.88 -1.03 -17.30
N THR A 72 6.33 -2.14 -17.90
CA THR A 72 7.41 -3.03 -17.44
C THR A 72 8.83 -2.44 -17.61
N SER A 73 9.00 -1.13 -17.61
CA SER A 73 10.26 -0.48 -18.03
C SER A 73 11.05 0.27 -16.95
N SER A 74 10.64 0.25 -15.67
CA SER A 74 11.39 0.96 -14.61
C SER A 74 12.00 0.00 -13.59
N ASP A 75 13.29 0.18 -13.33
CA ASP A 75 14.08 -0.50 -12.28
C ASP A 75 13.73 0.00 -10.86
N GLU A 76 12.75 0.88 -10.71
CA GLU A 76 12.28 1.32 -9.40
C GLU A 76 11.43 0.25 -8.69
N PRO A 77 11.55 0.12 -7.36
CA PRO A 77 10.70 -0.78 -6.59
C PRO A 77 9.23 -0.47 -6.88
N PHE A 78 8.48 -1.50 -7.26
CA PHE A 78 7.09 -1.44 -7.72
C PHE A 78 6.20 -0.49 -6.89
N PHE A 79 6.39 -0.49 -5.57
CA PHE A 79 5.64 0.32 -4.62
C PHE A 79 5.92 1.83 -4.71
N VAL A 80 7.14 2.25 -5.07
CA VAL A 80 7.51 3.67 -5.16
C VAL A 80 6.91 4.31 -6.42
N LYS A 81 6.95 3.59 -7.54
CA LYS A 81 6.32 4.03 -8.80
C LYS A 81 4.79 4.09 -8.68
N GLU A 82 4.19 3.17 -7.94
CA GLU A 82 2.74 3.12 -7.70
C GLU A 82 2.23 4.32 -6.86
N VAL A 83 3.04 4.78 -5.90
CA VAL A 83 2.72 5.95 -5.07
C VAL A 83 2.94 7.25 -5.84
N TYR A 84 4.04 7.37 -6.59
CA TYR A 84 4.35 8.57 -7.36
C TYR A 84 3.32 8.81 -8.48
N GLY A 85 2.93 7.74 -9.20
CA GLY A 85 1.90 7.81 -10.24
C GLY A 85 0.50 8.17 -9.71
N LEU A 86 0.18 7.85 -8.45
CA LEU A 86 -1.09 8.25 -7.84
C LEU A 86 -1.16 9.77 -7.62
N TYR A 87 -0.07 10.37 -7.13
CA TYR A 87 -0.02 11.81 -6.86
C TYR A 87 -0.01 12.62 -8.14
N GLU A 88 0.78 12.21 -9.14
CA GLU A 88 0.78 12.87 -10.46
C GLU A 88 -0.60 12.79 -11.13
N CYS A 89 -1.23 11.62 -11.13
CA CYS A 89 -2.61 11.49 -11.63
C CYS A 89 -3.58 12.44 -10.91
N GLY A 90 -3.44 12.57 -9.59
CA GLY A 90 -4.28 13.46 -8.82
C GLY A 90 -4.11 14.94 -9.18
N ILE A 91 -2.89 15.37 -9.49
CA ILE A 91 -2.62 16.72 -10.01
C ILE A 91 -3.23 16.87 -11.42
N GLU A 92 -3.09 15.87 -12.29
CA GLU A 92 -3.64 15.89 -13.66
C GLU A 92 -5.17 16.01 -13.70
N VAL A 93 -5.88 15.42 -12.73
CA VAL A 93 -7.34 15.52 -12.63
C VAL A 93 -7.83 16.75 -11.84
N GLY A 94 -6.92 17.66 -11.45
CA GLY A 94 -7.22 18.88 -10.72
C GLY A 94 -7.63 18.65 -9.26
N ALA A 95 -7.14 17.58 -8.64
CA ALA A 95 -7.38 17.21 -7.26
C ALA A 95 -6.22 17.58 -6.33
N ASP A 96 -5.51 18.67 -6.61
CA ASP A 96 -4.27 19.06 -5.93
C ASP A 96 -4.38 19.12 -4.40
N ASP A 97 -5.42 19.77 -3.88
CA ASP A 97 -5.67 19.90 -2.44
C ASP A 97 -5.98 18.53 -1.79
N LEU A 98 -6.71 17.66 -2.50
CA LEU A 98 -6.98 16.30 -2.04
C LEU A 98 -5.69 15.45 -2.05
N VAL A 99 -4.84 15.62 -3.05
CA VAL A 99 -3.52 14.94 -3.13
C VAL A 99 -2.63 15.35 -1.98
N GLU A 100 -2.62 16.63 -1.60
CA GLU A 100 -1.85 17.12 -0.45
C GLU A 100 -2.30 16.42 0.85
N LYS A 101 -3.61 16.31 1.09
CA LYS A 101 -4.15 15.60 2.25
C LYS A 101 -3.81 14.10 2.25
N ILE A 102 -3.81 13.48 1.09
CA ILE A 102 -3.41 12.08 0.95
C ILE A 102 -1.90 11.91 1.21
N LYS A 103 -1.05 12.82 0.72
CA LYS A 103 0.40 12.81 0.99
C LYS A 103 0.70 12.96 2.49
N GLU A 104 0.02 13.86 3.18
CA GLU A 104 0.14 14.03 4.63
C GLU A 104 -0.22 12.72 5.37
N SER A 105 -1.33 12.09 4.98
CA SER A 105 -1.81 10.83 5.55
C SER A 105 -0.86 9.68 5.27
N ASP A 106 -0.39 9.51 4.04
CA ASP A 106 0.57 8.47 3.65
C ASP A 106 1.93 8.64 4.36
N ASN A 107 2.42 9.88 4.51
CA ASN A 107 3.64 10.16 5.27
C ASN A 107 3.50 9.76 6.74
N SER A 108 2.32 9.97 7.34
CA SER A 108 2.06 9.51 8.71
C SER A 108 2.15 7.99 8.82
N LEU A 109 1.62 7.24 7.83
CA LEU A 109 1.71 5.77 7.79
C LEU A 109 3.15 5.27 7.67
N SER A 110 3.98 5.95 6.88
CA SER A 110 5.41 5.61 6.73
C SER A 110 6.17 5.69 8.06
N THR A 111 5.73 6.57 8.97
CA THR A 111 6.33 6.75 10.30
C THR A 111 5.94 5.61 11.27
N PHE A 112 4.79 4.96 11.06
CA PHE A 112 4.29 3.88 11.91
C PHE A 112 4.63 2.46 11.41
N ALA A 113 5.22 2.31 10.21
CA ALA A 113 5.71 1.04 9.69
C ALA A 113 6.95 0.49 10.43
N TRP A 114 7.36 1.15 11.51
CA TRP A 114 8.62 0.94 12.24
C TRP A 114 8.68 -0.16 13.31
N PRO A 115 7.72 -1.09 13.51
CA PRO A 115 8.04 -2.31 14.26
C PRO A 115 8.63 -3.41 13.38
N LEU A 116 8.55 -3.31 12.03
CA LEU A 116 9.12 -4.32 11.13
C LEU A 116 10.62 -4.14 10.88
N SER A 117 11.13 -2.91 10.96
CA SER A 117 12.56 -2.60 10.86
C SER A 117 13.36 -2.92 12.13
N ALA A 118 12.70 -3.20 13.26
CA ALA A 118 13.36 -3.60 14.51
C ALA A 118 13.68 -5.12 14.57
N LEU A 119 13.22 -5.91 13.59
CA LEU A 119 13.43 -7.36 13.51
C LEU A 119 14.32 -7.79 12.33
N THR A 120 14.97 -6.84 11.65
CA THR A 120 16.05 -7.11 10.68
C THR A 120 17.39 -6.72 11.29
#